data_AF-A0AAE8UA49-F1
#
_entry.id   AF-A0AAE8UA49-F1
#
_cell.length_a   1.000
_cell.length_b   1.000
_cell.length_c   1.000
_cell.angle_alpha   90.00
_cell.angle_beta   90.00
_cell.angle_gamma   90.00
#
_symmetry.space_group_name_H-M   'P 1'
#
loop_
_entity.id
_entity.type
_entity.pdbx_description
1 polymer ?
#
loop_
_entity_poly.entity_id
_entity_poly.type
_entity_poly.pdbx_seq_one_letter_code
_entity_poly.pdbx_strand_id
1 'polypeptide(L)'
;MLVYYTTLRQFMRIPMGVLMRTIYGIKKSVNVSLAPEILKEARRLKLNLSAVLTAAQQEQFRAHQHAEWLTENKTSIEAINQWVDDNGSFSNFQRSF
;
A
#
# COMPACT_ATOMS: atom_id res chain seq x y z
N MET A 1 -9.36 -32.46 -7.79
CA MET A 1 -9.34 -31.34 -8.76
C MET A 1 -9.83 -30.05 -8.08
N LEU A 2 -9.29 -29.71 -6.90
CA LEU A 2 -9.63 -28.50 -6.12
C LEU A 2 -8.39 -28.00 -5.32
N VAL A 3 -7.20 -28.47 -5.69
CA VAL A 3 -5.92 -28.14 -5.00
C VAL A 3 -5.02 -27.25 -5.88
N TYR A 4 -5.45 -26.96 -7.11
CA TYR A 4 -4.68 -26.16 -8.08
C TYR A 4 -4.96 -24.65 -8.03
N TYR A 5 -6.00 -24.20 -7.31
CA TYR A 5 -6.31 -22.77 -7.20
C TYR A 5 -5.75 -22.10 -5.93
N THR A 6 -5.26 -22.88 -4.97
CA THR A 6 -4.63 -22.35 -3.75
C THR A 6 -3.22 -21.79 -4.00
N THR A 7 -2.58 -22.15 -5.11
CA THR A 7 -1.20 -21.76 -5.44
C THR A 7 -1.11 -20.50 -6.31
N LEU A 8 -2.24 -20.01 -6.84
CA LEU A 8 -2.29 -18.77 -7.62
C LEU A 8 -2.46 -17.50 -6.78
N ARG A 9 -2.66 -17.63 -5.46
CA ARG A 9 -2.51 -16.51 -4.50
C ARG A 9 -1.05 -16.23 -4.12
N GLN A 10 -0.10 -16.93 -4.75
CA GLN A 10 1.33 -16.79 -4.50
C GLN A 10 2.06 -15.97 -5.58
N PHE A 11 1.46 -15.78 -6.76
CA PHE A 11 2.10 -15.14 -7.92
C PHE A 11 1.68 -13.69 -8.21
N MET A 12 0.66 -13.16 -7.52
CA MET A 12 0.40 -11.71 -7.45
C MET A 12 0.82 -11.13 -6.08
N ARG A 13 1.96 -11.60 -5.57
CA ARG A 13 2.73 -10.83 -4.60
C ARG A 13 3.39 -9.71 -5.38
N ILE A 14 2.67 -8.60 -5.54
CA ILE A 14 3.27 -7.26 -5.44
C ILE A 14 4.40 -7.39 -4.40
N PRO A 15 5.63 -6.93 -4.66
CA PRO A 15 6.62 -6.84 -3.62
C PRO A 15 6.03 -5.88 -2.58
N MET A 16 5.30 -6.46 -1.63
CA MET A 16 5.08 -5.95 -0.30
C MET A 16 6.47 -5.96 0.33
N GLY A 17 7.33 -5.06 -0.17
CA GLY A 17 8.63 -4.74 0.35
C GLY A 17 8.38 -4.31 1.77
N VAL A 18 8.55 -5.28 2.66
CA VAL A 18 8.25 -5.15 4.07
C VAL A 18 6.78 -4.72 4.25
N LEU A 19 5.86 -5.70 4.17
CA LEU A 19 4.89 -5.73 5.27
C LEU A 19 5.75 -5.66 6.51
N MET A 20 5.78 -4.46 7.09
CA MET A 20 6.14 -4.25 8.47
C MET A 20 5.10 -5.08 9.21
N ARG A 21 5.34 -6.38 9.26
CA ARG A 21 4.87 -7.29 10.28
C ARG A 21 5.63 -6.83 11.52
N THR A 22 5.38 -5.58 11.92
CA THR A 22 5.35 -5.23 13.32
C THR A 22 4.38 -6.25 13.88
N ILE A 23 4.99 -7.30 14.43
CA ILE A 23 4.51 -8.08 15.55
C ILE A 23 3.39 -7.26 16.19
N TYR A 24 2.13 -7.61 15.89
CA TYR A 24 0.93 -6.75 15.85
C TYR A 24 0.51 -6.11 17.19
N GLY A 25 1.45 -5.94 18.12
CA GLY A 25 1.27 -5.36 19.44
C GLY A 25 2.54 -4.77 20.08
N ILE A 26 3.73 -4.84 19.47
CA ILE A 26 4.93 -4.24 20.09
C ILE A 26 5.06 -2.79 19.63
N LYS A 27 4.53 -1.88 20.45
CA LYS A 27 4.71 -0.44 20.29
C LYS A 27 5.96 0.00 21.04
N LYS A 28 6.86 0.69 20.36
CA LYS A 28 7.98 1.38 21.00
C LYS A 28 7.58 2.84 21.24
N SER A 29 7.78 3.31 22.48
CA SER A 29 7.64 4.74 22.77
C SER A 29 8.79 5.50 22.11
N VAL A 30 8.47 6.59 21.42
CA VAL A 30 9.44 7.46 20.75
C VAL A 30 9.10 8.89 21.13
N ASN A 31 10.11 9.67 21.52
CA ASN A 31 9.95 11.10 21.74
C ASN A 31 9.98 11.82 20.40
N VAL A 32 8.95 12.63 20.13
CA VAL A 32 8.82 13.41 18.90
C VAL A 32 8.68 14.89 19.26
N SER A 33 9.35 15.75 18.49
CA SER A 33 9.25 17.19 18.61
C SER A 33 8.21 17.72 17.63
N LEU A 34 7.18 18.39 18.14
CA LEU A 34 6.11 19.01 17.35
C LEU A 34 5.98 20.47 17.75
N ALA A 35 5.47 21.29 16.84
CA ALA A 35 5.22 22.69 17.12
C ALA A 35 4.21 22.84 18.29
N PRO A 36 4.44 23.78 19.21
CA PRO A 36 3.63 23.90 20.43
C PRO A 36 2.16 24.23 20.14
N GLU A 37 1.86 24.96 19.07
CA GLU A 37 0.50 25.22 18.61
C GLU A 37 -0.26 23.95 18.20
N ILE A 38 0.41 23.02 17.52
CA ILE A 38 -0.16 21.72 17.13
C ILE A 38 -0.50 20.90 18.36
N LEU A 39 0.39 20.90 19.37
CA LEU A 39 0.14 20.19 20.63
C LEU A 39 -1.03 20.77 21.40
N LYS A 40 -1.14 22.11 21.46
CA LYS A 40 -2.28 22.80 22.10
C LYS A 40 -3.59 22.42 21.42
N GLU A 41 -3.62 22.46 20.10
CA GLU A 41 -4.81 22.17 19.31
C GLU A 41 -5.21 20.69 19.39
N ALA A 42 -4.24 19.77 19.31
CA ALA A 42 -4.48 18.34 19.47
C ALA A 42 -5.07 18.01 20.85
N ARG A 43 -4.59 18.68 21.91
CA ARG A 43 -5.15 18.53 23.27
C ARG A 43 -6.56 19.10 23.36
N ARG A 44 -6.81 20.28 22.78
CA ARG A 44 -8.15 20.91 22.72
C ARG A 44 -9.17 19.98 22.06
N LEU A 45 -8.76 19.33 20.98
CA LEU A 45 -9.56 18.38 20.21
C LEU A 45 -9.55 16.94 20.76
N LYS A 46 -8.81 16.67 21.86
CA LYS A 46 -8.64 15.34 22.47
C LYS A 46 -8.16 14.27 21.48
N LEU A 47 -7.30 14.64 20.55
CA LEU A 47 -6.76 13.72 19.55
C LEU A 47 -5.74 12.77 20.17
N ASN A 48 -5.81 11.49 19.78
CA ASN A 48 -4.78 10.52 20.10
C ASN A 48 -3.58 10.72 19.17
N LEU A 49 -2.64 11.59 19.56
CA LEU A 49 -1.43 11.92 18.79
C LEU A 49 -0.68 10.68 18.29
N SER A 50 -0.55 9.65 19.13
CA SER A 50 0.16 8.43 18.74
C SER A 50 -0.52 7.71 17.57
N ALA A 51 -1.86 7.65 17.58
CA ALA A 51 -2.64 7.01 16.53
C ALA A 51 -2.60 7.83 15.22
N VAL A 52 -2.74 9.15 15.33
CA VAL A 52 -2.69 10.06 14.18
C VAL A 52 -1.33 10.02 13.48
N LEU A 53 -0.23 10.14 14.25
CA LEU A 53 1.12 10.06 13.70
C LEU A 53 1.38 8.69 13.06
N THR A 54 0.93 7.60 13.71
CA THR A 54 1.07 6.25 13.14
C THR A 54 0.35 6.13 11.80
N ALA A 55 -0.89 6.62 11.71
CA ALA A 55 -1.67 6.56 10.48
C ALA A 55 -1.04 7.39 9.35
N ALA A 56 -0.66 8.63 9.64
CA ALA A 56 0.01 9.51 8.67
C ALA A 56 1.32 8.90 8.16
N GLN A 57 2.12 8.31 9.06
CA GLN A 57 3.38 7.68 8.69
C GLN A 57 3.17 6.43 7.81
N GLN A 58 2.15 5.62 8.12
CA GLN A 58 1.80 4.46 7.29
C GLN A 58 1.34 4.87 5.89
N GLU A 59 0.60 5.97 5.77
CA GLU A 59 0.18 6.50 4.47
C GLU A 59 1.38 6.95 3.65
N GLN A 60 2.33 7.68 4.25
CA GLN A 60 3.57 8.09 3.58
C GLN A 60 4.39 6.87 3.13
N PHE A 61 4.50 5.83 3.96
CA PHE A 61 5.19 4.60 3.58
C PHE A 61 4.51 3.89 2.39
N ARG A 62 3.18 3.81 2.39
CA ARG A 62 2.43 3.24 1.27
C ARG A 62 2.65 4.02 -0.01
N ALA A 63 2.61 5.36 0.06
CA ALA A 63 2.83 6.20 -1.10
C ALA A 63 4.24 6.00 -1.69
N HIS A 64 5.27 5.93 -0.83
CA HIS A 64 6.64 5.69 -1.27
C HIS A 64 6.80 4.31 -1.92
N GLN A 65 6.32 3.26 -1.25
CA GLN A 65 6.38 1.90 -1.77
C GLN A 65 5.63 1.76 -3.10
N HIS A 66 4.49 2.43 -3.23
CA HIS A 66 3.74 2.44 -4.48
C HIS A 66 4.52 3.12 -5.62
N ALA A 67 5.17 4.26 -5.35
CA ALA A 67 6.00 4.94 -6.33
C ALA A 67 7.22 4.10 -6.76
N GLU A 68 7.88 3.43 -5.80
CA GLU A 68 8.97 2.49 -6.09
C GLU A 68 8.47 1.32 -6.94
N TRP A 69 7.35 0.72 -6.57
CA TRP A 69 6.75 -0.40 -7.31
C TRP A 69 6.42 -0.02 -8.75
N LEU A 70 5.80 1.14 -8.98
CA LEU A 70 5.50 1.64 -10.32
C LEU A 70 6.75 1.81 -11.16
N THR A 71 7.84 2.27 -10.55
CA THR A 71 9.12 2.47 -11.23
C THR A 71 9.74 1.12 -11.62
N GLU A 72 9.77 0.16 -10.69
CA GLU A 72 10.31 -1.18 -10.92
C GLU A 72 9.50 -1.96 -11.96
N ASN A 73 8.18 -1.80 -11.98
CA ASN A 73 7.28 -2.59 -12.81
C ASN A 73 6.89 -1.90 -14.11
N LYS A 74 7.42 -0.70 -14.38
CA LYS A 74 7.09 0.12 -15.56
C LYS A 74 7.19 -0.67 -16.86
N THR A 75 8.32 -1.34 -17.10
CA THR A 75 8.55 -2.12 -18.32
C THR A 75 7.58 -3.29 -18.46
N SER A 76 7.26 -3.97 -17.35
CA SER A 76 6.29 -5.08 -17.36
C SER A 76 4.86 -4.60 -17.59
N ILE A 77 4.49 -3.46 -16.99
CA ILE A 77 3.20 -2.81 -17.20
C ILE A 77 3.06 -2.39 -18.67
N GLU A 78 4.09 -1.75 -19.24
CA GLU A 78 4.11 -1.35 -20.65
C GLU A 78 3.98 -2.56 -21.60
N ALA A 79 4.72 -3.64 -21.34
CA ALA A 79 4.63 -4.86 -22.14
C ALA A 79 3.23 -5.50 -22.10
N ILE A 80 2.59 -5.52 -20.92
CA ILE A 80 1.22 -6.03 -20.77
C ILE A 80 0.22 -5.11 -21.48
N ASN A 81 0.35 -3.79 -21.33
CA ASN A 81 -0.53 -2.83 -21.99
C ASN A 81 -0.45 -2.97 -23.51
N GLN A 82 0.76 -3.04 -24.07
CA GLN A 82 0.97 -3.26 -25.50
C GLN A 82 0.32 -4.57 -25.97
N TRP A 83 0.48 -5.64 -25.20
CA TRP A 83 -0.14 -6.93 -25.52
C TRP A 83 -1.68 -6.83 -25.51
N VAL A 84 -2.27 -6.11 -24.56
CA VAL A 84 -3.72 -5.88 -24.48
C VAL A 84 -4.22 -5.02 -25.64
N ASP A 85 -3.46 -4.01 -26.07
CA ASP A 85 -3.81 -3.18 -27.23
C ASP A 85 -3.79 -4.01 -28.52
N ASP A 86 -2.79 -4.88 -28.68
CA ASP A 86 -2.62 -5.71 -29.88
C ASP A 86 -3.60 -6.90 -29.94
N ASN A 87 -3.94 -7.51 -28.80
CA ASN A 87 -4.70 -8.77 -28.74
C ASN A 87 -6.13 -8.60 -28.16
N GLY A 88 -6.46 -7.38 -27.71
CA GLY A 88 -7.68 -7.11 -26.96
C GLY A 88 -7.57 -7.54 -25.49
N SER A 89 -8.35 -6.89 -24.62
CA SER A 89 -8.40 -7.26 -23.22
C SER A 89 -9.21 -8.54 -23.01
N PHE A 90 -8.71 -9.45 -22.17
CA PHE A 90 -9.48 -10.61 -21.72
C PHE A 90 -10.81 -10.22 -21.07
N SER A 91 -10.98 -9.00 -20.53
CA SER A 91 -12.26 -8.56 -19.95
C SER A 91 -13.22 -7.92 -20.95
N ASN A 92 -12.86 -7.81 -22.24
CA ASN A 92 -13.70 -7.17 -23.26
C ASN A 92 -15.08 -7.84 -23.41
N PHE A 93 -15.20 -9.14 -23.13
CA PHE A 93 -16.50 -9.84 -23.17
C PHE A 93 -17.40 -9.55 -21.96
N GLN A 94 -16.88 -8.95 -20.89
CA GLN A 94 -17.64 -8.62 -19.66
C GLN A 94 -18.05 -7.15 -19.59
N ARG A 95 -17.53 -6.29 -20.47
CA ARG A 95 -17.88 -4.87 -20.54
C ARG A 95 -19.21 -4.71 -21.32
N SER A 96 -20.30 -5.19 -20.72
CA SER A 96 -21.66 -4.80 -21.14
C SER A 96 -21.91 -3.36 -20.68
N PHE A 97 -22.44 -2.55 -21.59
CA PHE A 97 -22.75 -1.12 -21.45
C PHE A 97 -23.89 -0.85 -20.49
#